data_AF-A0AAN1QM88-F1
#
_entry.id   AF-A0AAN1QM88-F1
#
_cell.length_a   1.000
_cell.length_b   1.000
_cell.length_c   1.000
_cell.angle_alpha   90.00
_cell.angle_beta   90.00
_cell.angle_gamma   90.00
#
_symmetry.space_group_name_H-M   'P 1'
#
loop_
_entity.id
_entity.type
_entity.pdbx_description
1 polymer ?
#
loop_
_entity_poly.entity_id
_entity_poly.type
_entity_poly.pdbx_seq_one_letter_code
_entity_poly.pdbx_strand_id
1 'polypeptide(L)'
;MQLQRLYQLPNCSLLVQGLSDASLGNSQCLTIVTRVECGFPGLQPALRGGKDFLVQLTAVVSAYAQGMISGLPRPQSAISRELVQLRSLARDRHQLISTENGGQVVLELNSLQLFDLLDAIDQLVADPLALPDLQVSFAPLPRRHVPPLVPLPQRAAAPAMGLAGLAIAAAAFFALPIPEIKPPKENLPQTEQTAETPNNNPPATTTPPADSPEITDTAALEAAVRASRAAIATAWDNNPQYEPSRTEEYRVSATATGQIVGYRTEDSQANIQQTPLASLLKPLPAGDRQPLADLRVVFEPSPNGGSLEVSPWDGY
;
A
#
# COMPACT_ATOMS: atom_id res chain seq x y z
N MET A 1 18.53 6.66 -36.00
CA MET A 1 18.76 5.45 -36.83
C MET A 1 17.61 4.48 -36.60
N GLN A 2 17.27 3.62 -37.57
CA GLN A 2 16.25 2.59 -37.36
C GLN A 2 16.87 1.42 -36.59
N LEU A 3 16.20 1.01 -35.52
CA LEU A 3 16.61 -0.08 -34.64
C LEU A 3 15.52 -1.13 -34.56
N GLN A 4 15.94 -2.35 -34.25
CA GLN A 4 15.06 -3.48 -34.06
C GLN A 4 15.54 -4.31 -32.87
N ARG A 5 14.56 -4.78 -32.08
CA ARG A 5 14.72 -5.73 -30.99
C ARG A 5 13.81 -6.91 -31.26
N LEU A 6 14.35 -8.11 -31.12
CA LEU A 6 13.64 -9.36 -31.35
C LEU A 6 13.85 -10.26 -30.14
N TYR A 7 12.75 -10.63 -29.51
CA TYR A 7 12.69 -11.59 -28.40
C TYR A 7 12.03 -12.85 -28.94
N GLN A 8 12.79 -13.94 -29.02
CA GLN A 8 12.35 -15.15 -29.70
C GLN A 8 12.42 -16.36 -28.77
N LEU A 9 11.24 -16.91 -28.51
CA LEU A 9 10.99 -18.12 -27.73
C LEU A 9 10.41 -19.22 -28.62
N PRO A 10 10.37 -20.47 -28.17
CA PRO A 10 9.90 -21.60 -28.99
C PRO A 10 8.49 -21.41 -29.56
N ASN A 11 7.57 -20.80 -28.81
CA ASN A 11 6.18 -20.62 -29.21
C ASN A 11 5.73 -19.15 -29.32
N CYS A 12 6.63 -18.18 -29.18
CA CYS A 12 6.33 -16.75 -29.29
C CYS A 12 7.51 -15.97 -29.87
N SER A 13 7.23 -15.04 -30.77
CA SER A 13 8.19 -14.02 -31.20
C SER A 13 7.61 -12.63 -30.96
N LEU A 14 8.35 -11.77 -30.27
CA LEU A 14 8.02 -10.36 -30.07
C LEU A 14 9.07 -9.49 -30.75
N LEU A 15 8.62 -8.73 -31.75
CA LEU A 15 9.43 -7.82 -32.51
C LEU A 15 9.07 -6.38 -32.16
N VAL A 16 10.06 -5.58 -31.78
CA VAL A 16 9.91 -4.14 -31.56
C VAL A 16 10.85 -3.41 -32.50
N GLN A 17 10.27 -2.66 -33.43
CA GLN A 17 10.98 -1.78 -34.35
C GLN A 17 10.75 -0.32 -33.96
N GLY A 18 11.79 0.48 -34.12
CA GLY A 18 11.76 1.85 -33.67
C GLY A 18 12.93 2.69 -34.14
N LEU A 19 13.02 3.89 -33.56
CA LEU A 19 14.08 4.83 -33.81
C LEU A 19 14.87 5.07 -32.52
N SER A 20 16.17 5.29 -32.69
CA SER A 20 17.02 5.84 -31.65
C SER A 20 16.82 7.36 -31.55
N ASP A 21 16.75 7.89 -30.34
CA ASP A 21 16.88 9.32 -30.12
C ASP A 21 18.36 9.71 -30.03
N ALA A 22 18.84 10.43 -31.05
CA ALA A 22 20.23 10.86 -31.13
C ALA A 22 20.59 11.92 -30.06
N SER A 23 19.59 12.58 -29.46
CA SER A 23 19.81 13.59 -28.41
C SER A 23 20.23 12.99 -27.07
N LEU A 24 19.93 11.70 -26.84
CA LEU A 24 20.22 10.98 -25.60
C LEU A 24 21.63 10.36 -25.56
N GLY A 25 22.48 10.64 -26.56
CA GLY A 25 23.88 10.20 -26.59
C GLY A 25 24.10 8.69 -26.81
N ASN A 26 23.05 7.87 -26.81
CA ASN A 26 23.12 6.44 -27.07
C ASN A 26 22.33 6.05 -28.33
N SER A 27 23.02 5.97 -29.46
CA SER A 27 22.45 5.60 -30.76
C SER A 27 21.93 4.16 -30.85
N GLN A 28 22.20 3.34 -29.84
CA GLN A 28 21.73 1.96 -29.74
C GLN A 28 20.44 1.82 -28.94
N CYS A 29 20.02 2.85 -28.19
CA CYS A 29 18.75 2.82 -27.44
C CYS A 29 17.57 3.04 -28.37
N LEU A 30 16.60 2.11 -28.36
CA LEU A 30 15.32 2.28 -29.04
C LEU A 30 14.37 3.04 -28.11
N THR A 31 13.97 4.25 -28.46
CA THR A 31 13.10 5.10 -27.61
C THR A 31 11.75 5.41 -28.24
N ILE A 32 11.69 5.46 -29.58
CA ILE A 32 10.45 5.68 -30.33
C ILE A 32 10.04 4.38 -31.01
N VAL A 33 8.89 3.82 -30.65
CA VAL A 33 8.33 2.62 -31.29
C VAL A 33 7.62 3.00 -32.58
N THR A 34 8.01 2.39 -33.69
CA THR A 34 7.33 2.55 -34.99
C THR A 34 6.45 1.37 -35.33
N ARG A 35 6.83 0.16 -34.91
CA ARG A 35 6.05 -1.06 -35.12
C ARG A 35 6.37 -2.10 -34.08
N VAL A 36 5.33 -2.81 -33.68
CA VAL A 36 5.41 -3.99 -32.82
C VAL A 36 4.71 -5.12 -33.56
N GLU A 37 5.33 -6.29 -33.59
CA GLU A 37 4.71 -7.51 -34.09
C GLU A 37 4.88 -8.62 -33.07
N CYS A 38 3.78 -9.31 -32.75
CA CYS A 38 3.75 -10.45 -31.84
C CYS A 38 3.16 -11.65 -32.59
N GLY A 39 3.97 -12.69 -32.78
CA GLY A 39 3.64 -13.86 -33.59
C GLY A 39 3.73 -15.15 -32.79
N PHE A 40 2.90 -16.13 -33.18
CA PHE A 40 2.88 -17.46 -32.60
C PHE A 40 2.91 -18.50 -33.72
N PRO A 41 3.71 -19.58 -33.60
CA PRO A 41 3.74 -20.64 -34.60
C PRO A 41 2.34 -21.23 -34.83
N GLY A 42 1.93 -21.31 -36.09
CA GLY A 42 0.63 -21.88 -36.49
C GLY A 42 -0.59 -20.96 -36.29
N LEU A 43 -0.43 -19.75 -35.72
CA LEU A 43 -1.50 -18.78 -35.56
C LEU A 43 -1.25 -17.56 -36.45
N GLN A 44 -2.23 -17.22 -37.29
CA GLN A 44 -2.18 -16.05 -38.17
C GLN A 44 -3.52 -15.28 -38.13
N PRO A 45 -3.52 -13.95 -38.34
CA PRO A 45 -2.33 -13.10 -38.53
C PRO A 45 -1.58 -12.83 -37.20
N ALA A 46 -0.31 -12.43 -37.29
CA ALA A 46 0.42 -11.91 -36.14
C ALA A 46 -0.28 -10.65 -35.61
N LEU A 47 -0.24 -10.46 -34.29
CA LEU A 47 -0.71 -9.21 -33.68
C LEU A 47 0.27 -8.11 -34.03
N ARG A 48 -0.27 -6.95 -34.39
CA ARG A 48 0.53 -5.79 -34.75
C ARG A 48 0.05 -4.59 -33.95
N GLY A 49 0.97 -3.65 -33.75
CA GLY A 49 0.58 -2.29 -33.40
C GLY A 49 1.72 -1.36 -33.05
N GLY A 50 1.37 -0.23 -32.43
CA GLY A 50 2.30 0.80 -31.98
C GLY A 50 2.74 0.68 -30.52
N LYS A 51 3.25 1.79 -29.95
CA LYS A 51 3.64 1.89 -28.54
C LYS A 51 2.48 1.59 -27.60
N ASP A 52 1.29 2.12 -27.87
CA ASP A 52 0.11 1.94 -27.00
C ASP A 52 -0.35 0.48 -26.97
N PHE A 53 -0.32 -0.20 -28.12
CA PHE A 53 -0.55 -1.63 -28.20
C PHE A 53 0.45 -2.40 -27.31
N LEU A 54 1.73 -2.09 -27.38
CA LEU A 54 2.76 -2.75 -26.56
C LEU A 54 2.56 -2.51 -25.07
N VAL A 55 2.30 -1.27 -24.65
CA VAL A 55 2.03 -0.92 -23.25
C VAL A 55 0.82 -1.70 -22.73
N GLN A 56 -0.27 -1.73 -23.50
CA GLN A 56 -1.48 -2.46 -23.11
C GLN A 56 -1.27 -3.97 -23.12
N LEU A 57 -0.55 -4.51 -24.11
CA LEU A 57 -0.21 -5.93 -24.19
C LEU A 57 0.57 -6.36 -22.95
N THR A 58 1.63 -5.63 -22.61
CA THR A 58 2.43 -5.89 -21.41
C THR A 58 1.57 -5.84 -20.15
N ALA A 59 0.79 -4.78 -19.95
CA ALA A 59 -0.07 -4.66 -18.77
C ALA A 59 -1.10 -5.79 -18.66
N VAL A 60 -1.77 -6.14 -19.76
CA VAL A 60 -2.82 -7.18 -19.82
C VAL A 60 -2.23 -8.56 -19.58
N VAL A 61 -1.13 -8.91 -20.25
CA VAL A 61 -0.49 -10.23 -20.15
C VAL A 61 0.05 -10.45 -18.75
N SER A 62 0.77 -9.48 -18.18
CA SER A 62 1.29 -9.59 -16.81
C SER A 62 0.15 -9.67 -15.79
N ALA A 63 -0.92 -8.88 -15.96
CA ALA A 63 -2.07 -8.96 -15.07
C ALA A 63 -2.81 -10.31 -15.17
N TYR A 64 -2.96 -10.84 -16.38
CA TYR A 64 -3.58 -12.14 -16.58
C TYR A 64 -2.74 -13.28 -15.97
N ALA A 65 -1.42 -13.27 -16.22
CA ALA A 65 -0.48 -14.26 -15.70
C ALA A 65 -0.43 -14.26 -14.16
N GLN A 66 -0.38 -13.09 -13.52
CA GLN A 66 -0.45 -12.98 -12.06
C GLN A 66 -1.74 -13.61 -11.49
N GLY A 67 -2.89 -13.46 -12.17
CA GLY A 67 -4.13 -14.12 -11.76
C GLY A 67 -4.04 -15.65 -11.86
N MET A 68 -3.47 -16.15 -12.95
CA MET A 68 -3.25 -17.59 -13.14
C MET A 68 -2.30 -18.19 -12.09
N ILE A 69 -1.17 -17.53 -11.84
CA ILE A 69 -0.13 -18.02 -10.92
C ILE A 69 -0.58 -17.92 -9.46
N SER A 70 -1.30 -16.85 -9.10
CA SER A 70 -1.81 -16.67 -7.74
C SER A 70 -3.01 -17.57 -7.41
N GLY A 71 -3.67 -18.16 -8.43
CA GLY A 71 -4.93 -18.88 -8.26
C GLY A 71 -6.10 -17.98 -7.83
N LEU A 72 -5.91 -16.65 -7.85
CA LEU A 72 -6.91 -15.68 -7.43
C LEU A 72 -7.67 -15.16 -8.65
N PRO A 73 -9.01 -15.34 -8.71
CA PRO A 73 -9.79 -14.85 -9.84
C PRO A 73 -9.74 -13.32 -9.88
N ARG A 74 -9.22 -12.78 -10.98
CA ARG A 74 -9.28 -11.34 -11.27
C ARG A 74 -10.54 -11.03 -12.08
N PRO A 75 -11.29 -9.97 -11.75
CA PRO A 75 -12.41 -9.54 -12.59
C PRO A 75 -11.90 -9.09 -13.96
N GLN A 76 -12.56 -9.54 -15.03
CA GLN A 76 -12.16 -9.24 -16.42
C GLN A 76 -12.10 -7.73 -16.70
N SER A 77 -12.93 -6.92 -16.02
CA SER A 77 -12.94 -5.47 -16.11
C SER A 77 -11.66 -4.81 -15.54
N ALA A 78 -10.93 -5.48 -14.65
CA ALA A 78 -9.66 -4.98 -14.12
C ALA A 78 -8.46 -5.30 -15.02
N ILE A 79 -8.61 -6.27 -15.92
CA ILE A 79 -7.54 -6.72 -16.83
C ILE A 79 -7.75 -6.13 -18.23
N SER A 80 -8.99 -5.97 -18.68
CA SER A 80 -9.28 -5.56 -20.07
C SER A 80 -8.90 -4.12 -20.32
N ARG A 81 -8.18 -3.89 -21.42
CA ARG A 81 -7.90 -2.56 -21.97
C ARG A 81 -8.59 -2.42 -23.32
N GLU A 82 -8.57 -1.21 -23.86
CA GLU A 82 -9.28 -0.86 -25.10
C GLU A 82 -8.70 -1.58 -26.33
N LEU A 83 -7.37 -1.69 -26.43
CA LEU A 83 -6.67 -2.28 -27.57
C LEU A 83 -6.35 -3.77 -27.36
N VAL A 84 -6.23 -4.22 -26.11
CA VAL A 84 -5.84 -5.60 -25.81
C VAL A 84 -6.72 -6.19 -24.71
N GLN A 85 -7.24 -7.39 -24.98
CA GLN A 85 -8.02 -8.17 -24.03
C GLN A 85 -7.50 -9.60 -23.98
N LEU A 86 -7.45 -10.17 -22.77
CA LEU A 86 -7.05 -11.55 -22.56
C LEU A 86 -8.06 -12.23 -21.64
N ARG A 87 -8.61 -13.38 -22.05
CA ARG A 87 -9.63 -14.13 -21.31
C ARG A 87 -9.34 -15.63 -21.29
N SER A 88 -9.70 -16.30 -20.20
CA SER A 88 -9.66 -17.76 -20.12
C SER A 88 -10.85 -18.37 -20.86
N LEU A 89 -10.60 -19.31 -21.77
CA LEU A 89 -11.64 -20.13 -22.42
C LEU A 89 -11.78 -21.50 -21.74
N ALA A 90 -10.65 -22.08 -21.34
CA ALA A 90 -10.55 -23.34 -20.63
C ALA A 90 -9.31 -23.33 -19.72
N ARG A 91 -9.00 -24.46 -19.07
CA ARG A 91 -7.84 -24.60 -18.19
C ARG A 91 -6.53 -24.26 -18.89
N ASP A 92 -6.38 -24.68 -20.14
CA ASP A 92 -5.16 -24.58 -20.95
C ASP A 92 -5.33 -23.75 -22.23
N ARG A 93 -6.49 -23.10 -22.39
CA ARG A 93 -6.81 -22.25 -23.55
C ARG A 93 -7.17 -20.84 -23.13
N HIS A 94 -6.55 -19.90 -23.80
CA HIS A 94 -6.62 -18.47 -23.51
C HIS A 94 -6.90 -17.73 -24.80
N GLN A 95 -7.77 -16.72 -24.77
CA GLN A 95 -8.06 -15.93 -25.95
C GLN A 95 -7.47 -14.54 -25.80
N LEU A 96 -6.52 -14.22 -26.67
CA LEU A 96 -5.90 -12.92 -26.80
C LEU A 96 -6.56 -12.19 -27.96
N ILE A 97 -7.08 -11.00 -27.68
CA ILE A 97 -7.77 -10.15 -28.64
C ILE A 97 -6.99 -8.85 -28.74
N SER A 98 -6.62 -8.48 -29.96
CA SER A 98 -6.10 -7.15 -30.27
C SER A 98 -7.09 -6.40 -31.16
N THR A 99 -7.37 -5.16 -30.80
CA THR A 99 -8.24 -4.23 -31.53
C THR A 99 -7.40 -3.02 -31.92
N GLU A 100 -7.11 -2.88 -33.22
CA GLU A 100 -6.30 -1.78 -33.74
C GLU A 100 -6.91 -1.22 -35.03
N ASN A 101 -7.03 0.10 -35.14
CA ASN A 101 -7.55 0.81 -36.33
C ASN A 101 -8.89 0.26 -36.87
N GLY A 102 -9.77 -0.20 -35.98
CA GLY A 102 -11.08 -0.78 -36.32
C GLY A 102 -11.04 -2.25 -36.79
N GLY A 103 -9.85 -2.84 -36.92
CA GLY A 103 -9.66 -4.27 -37.13
C GLY A 103 -9.53 -5.02 -35.79
N GLN A 104 -10.06 -6.24 -35.73
CA GLN A 104 -9.92 -7.12 -34.58
C GLN A 104 -9.20 -8.42 -35.00
N VAL A 105 -8.15 -8.76 -34.26
CA VAL A 105 -7.44 -10.04 -34.38
C VAL A 105 -7.69 -10.83 -33.10
N VAL A 106 -8.18 -12.06 -33.25
CA VAL A 106 -8.48 -12.97 -32.14
C VAL A 106 -7.60 -14.20 -32.28
N LEU A 107 -6.77 -14.46 -31.27
CA LEU A 107 -5.89 -15.61 -31.20
C LEU A 107 -6.27 -16.48 -30.02
N GLU A 108 -6.40 -17.78 -30.25
CA GLU A 108 -6.52 -18.78 -29.19
C GLU A 108 -5.12 -19.35 -28.89
N LEU A 109 -4.60 -19.01 -27.73
CA LEU A 109 -3.30 -19.44 -27.23
C LEU A 109 -3.48 -20.64 -26.30
N ASN A 110 -2.55 -21.59 -26.38
CA ASN A 110 -2.36 -22.54 -25.29
C ASN A 110 -1.52 -21.93 -24.16
N SER A 111 -1.43 -22.61 -23.01
CA SER A 111 -0.65 -22.09 -21.88
C SER A 111 0.85 -21.93 -22.19
N LEU A 112 1.45 -22.81 -23.01
CA LEU A 112 2.88 -22.68 -23.40
C LEU A 112 3.13 -21.40 -24.20
N GLN A 113 2.28 -21.11 -25.19
CA GLN A 113 2.32 -19.88 -25.98
C GLN A 113 2.13 -18.63 -25.12
N LEU A 114 1.21 -18.68 -24.15
CA LEU A 114 0.98 -17.57 -23.24
C LEU A 114 2.18 -17.32 -22.29
N PHE A 115 2.80 -18.38 -21.77
CA PHE A 115 3.97 -18.22 -20.90
C PHE A 115 5.21 -17.78 -21.71
N ASP A 116 5.39 -18.26 -22.93
CA ASP A 116 6.44 -17.75 -23.82
C ASP A 116 6.21 -16.27 -24.17
N LEU A 117 4.96 -15.82 -24.32
CA LEU A 117 4.62 -14.41 -24.49
C LEU A 117 4.99 -13.58 -23.25
N LEU A 118 4.69 -14.08 -22.05
CA LEU A 118 5.06 -13.42 -20.81
C LEU A 118 6.59 -13.27 -20.70
N ASP A 119 7.34 -14.34 -20.97
CA ASP A 119 8.80 -14.32 -20.92
C ASP A 119 9.40 -13.37 -21.99
N ALA A 120 8.82 -13.34 -23.21
CA ALA A 120 9.22 -12.34 -24.23
C ALA A 120 9.04 -10.89 -23.74
N ILE A 121 7.95 -10.62 -23.02
CA ILE A 121 7.67 -9.31 -22.44
C ILE A 121 8.65 -9.01 -21.30
N ASP A 122 8.93 -9.97 -20.43
CA ASP A 122 9.86 -9.79 -19.32
C ASP A 122 11.29 -9.52 -19.83
N GLN A 123 11.73 -10.22 -20.89
CA GLN A 123 13.00 -9.95 -21.56
C GLN A 123 13.05 -8.55 -22.21
N LEU A 124 11.96 -8.08 -22.80
CA LEU A 124 11.85 -6.71 -23.32
C LEU A 124 11.97 -5.68 -22.20
N VAL A 125 11.24 -5.85 -21.09
CA VAL A 125 11.27 -4.92 -19.95
C VAL A 125 12.64 -4.91 -19.27
N ALA A 126 13.35 -6.06 -19.30
CA ALA A 126 14.70 -6.18 -18.76
C ALA A 126 15.80 -5.67 -19.70
N ASP A 127 15.50 -5.36 -20.97
CA ASP A 127 16.49 -4.88 -21.95
C ASP A 127 16.74 -3.36 -21.77
N PRO A 128 17.91 -2.94 -21.23
CA PRO A 128 18.18 -1.54 -20.94
C PRO A 128 18.32 -0.67 -22.20
N LEU A 129 18.46 -1.29 -23.38
CA LEU A 129 18.56 -0.60 -24.66
C LEU A 129 17.25 -0.62 -25.44
N ALA A 130 16.17 -1.18 -24.89
CA ALA A 130 14.86 -1.23 -25.50
C ALA A 130 13.83 -0.52 -24.61
N LEU A 131 13.45 0.69 -25.01
CA LEU A 131 12.42 1.49 -24.36
C LEU A 131 12.70 1.70 -22.86
N PRO A 132 13.79 2.38 -22.49
CA PRO A 132 14.11 2.66 -21.08
C PRO A 132 13.00 3.46 -20.37
N ASP A 133 12.17 4.20 -21.12
CA ASP A 133 11.03 4.94 -20.60
C ASP A 133 9.75 4.11 -20.47
N LEU A 134 9.78 2.81 -20.81
CA LEU A 134 8.63 1.91 -20.69
C LEU A 134 8.40 1.56 -19.22
N GLN A 135 7.76 2.47 -18.49
CA GLN A 135 7.37 2.23 -17.09
C GLN A 135 6.12 1.36 -17.04
N VAL A 136 6.31 0.06 -16.79
CA VAL A 136 5.22 -0.88 -16.54
C VAL A 136 4.96 -0.93 -15.03
N SER A 137 3.81 -0.42 -14.57
CA SER A 137 3.43 -0.51 -13.16
C SER A 137 2.85 -1.88 -12.83
N PHE A 138 3.65 -2.75 -12.22
CA PHE A 138 3.19 -4.02 -11.66
C PHE A 138 2.60 -3.78 -10.26
N ALA A 139 1.32 -3.45 -10.17
CA ALA A 139 0.66 -3.26 -8.88
C ALA A 139 0.33 -4.62 -8.22
N PRO A 140 0.67 -4.82 -6.92
CA PRO A 140 0.24 -5.99 -6.17
C PRO A 140 -1.29 -6.15 -6.20
N LEU A 141 -1.77 -7.40 -6.12
CA LEU A 141 -3.20 -7.70 -6.01
C LEU A 141 -3.77 -7.05 -4.74
N PRO A 142 -4.81 -6.20 -4.84
CA PRO A 142 -5.40 -5.61 -3.65
C PRO A 142 -6.12 -6.68 -2.82
N ARG A 143 -5.97 -6.61 -1.50
CA ARG A 143 -6.41 -7.64 -0.53
C ARG A 143 -7.87 -8.06 -0.66
N ARG A 144 -8.74 -7.18 -1.17
CA ARG A 144 -10.16 -7.48 -1.46
C ARG A 144 -10.39 -8.62 -2.45
N HIS A 145 -9.40 -8.95 -3.29
CA HIS A 145 -9.46 -10.07 -4.23
C HIS A 145 -8.76 -11.33 -3.72
N VAL A 146 -8.24 -11.30 -2.49
CA VAL A 146 -7.64 -12.47 -1.82
C VAL A 146 -8.72 -13.12 -0.95
N PRO A 147 -9.18 -14.34 -1.26
CA PRO A 147 -10.10 -15.06 -0.40
C PRO A 147 -9.43 -15.29 0.97
N PRO A 148 -10.17 -15.12 2.08
CA PRO A 148 -9.61 -15.26 3.42
C PRO A 148 -9.01 -16.65 3.62
N LEU A 149 -7.73 -16.70 3.99
CA LEU A 149 -6.92 -17.91 4.14
C LEU A 149 -7.40 -18.85 5.27
N VAL A 150 -8.31 -18.39 6.13
CA VAL A 150 -8.83 -19.14 7.28
C VAL A 150 -10.35 -19.15 7.25
N PRO A 151 -11.00 -20.34 7.33
CA PRO A 151 -12.45 -20.43 7.40
C PRO A 151 -12.97 -19.75 8.68
N LEU A 152 -14.07 -19.01 8.54
CA LEU A 152 -14.71 -18.24 9.62
C LEU A 152 -14.82 -18.97 10.98
N PRO A 153 -15.19 -20.28 11.08
CA PRO A 153 -15.28 -20.95 12.37
C PRO A 153 -13.93 -21.11 13.09
N GLN A 154 -12.80 -21.19 12.37
CA GLN A 154 -11.46 -21.25 13.01
C GLN A 154 -10.96 -19.89 13.49
N ARG A 155 -11.52 -18.79 12.96
CA ARG A 155 -11.14 -17.42 13.36
C ARG A 155 -11.66 -17.03 14.75
N ALA A 156 -12.59 -17.81 15.31
CA ALA A 156 -13.21 -17.56 16.61
C ALA A 156 -12.47 -18.17 17.81
N ALA A 157 -11.44 -19.01 17.58
CA ALA A 157 -10.74 -19.69 18.68
C ALA A 157 -9.95 -18.71 19.58
N ALA A 158 -9.33 -17.68 19.02
CA ALA A 158 -8.57 -16.68 19.75
C ALA A 158 -9.45 -15.71 20.59
N PRO A 159 -10.55 -15.13 20.06
CA PRO A 159 -11.38 -14.22 20.86
C PRO A 159 -12.19 -14.92 21.96
N ALA A 160 -12.51 -16.22 21.82
CA ALA A 160 -13.29 -16.94 22.83
C ALA A 160 -12.56 -17.08 24.18
N MET A 161 -11.23 -17.19 24.19
CA MET A 161 -10.45 -17.24 25.43
C MET A 161 -10.38 -15.90 26.16
N GLY A 162 -10.40 -14.77 25.44
CA GLY A 162 -10.30 -13.43 26.04
C GLY A 162 -11.52 -13.03 26.87
N LEU A 163 -12.73 -13.40 26.42
CA LEU A 163 -13.97 -13.06 27.11
C LEU A 163 -14.13 -13.79 28.46
N ALA A 164 -13.62 -15.02 28.56
CA ALA A 164 -13.66 -15.78 29.81
C ALA A 164 -12.75 -15.16 30.89
N GLY A 165 -11.57 -14.67 30.52
CA GLY A 165 -10.64 -14.02 31.46
C GLY A 165 -11.18 -12.71 32.04
N LEU A 166 -11.84 -11.89 31.21
CA LEU A 166 -12.43 -10.61 31.65
C LEU A 166 -13.52 -10.81 32.71
N ALA A 167 -14.39 -11.81 32.55
CA ALA A 167 -15.45 -12.11 33.50
C ALA A 167 -14.91 -12.53 34.88
N ILE A 168 -13.83 -13.33 34.90
CA ILE A 168 -13.18 -13.77 36.14
C ILE A 168 -12.52 -12.57 36.85
N ALA A 169 -11.82 -11.71 36.11
CA ALA A 169 -11.21 -10.51 36.68
C ALA A 169 -12.25 -9.53 37.26
N ALA A 170 -13.35 -9.30 36.54
CA ALA A 170 -14.44 -8.43 37.00
C ALA A 170 -15.08 -8.97 38.29
N ALA A 171 -15.31 -10.28 38.39
CA ALA A 171 -15.82 -10.92 39.60
C ALA A 171 -14.84 -10.77 40.78
N ALA A 172 -13.54 -10.91 40.54
CA ALA A 172 -12.51 -10.71 41.56
C ALA A 172 -12.43 -9.25 42.05
N PHE A 173 -12.48 -8.27 41.15
CA PHE A 173 -12.48 -6.85 41.52
C PHE A 173 -13.77 -6.41 42.24
N PHE A 174 -14.92 -7.01 41.92
CA PHE A 174 -16.16 -6.73 42.64
C PHE A 174 -16.14 -7.24 44.09
N ALA A 175 -15.36 -8.28 44.38
CA ALA A 175 -15.22 -8.85 45.72
C ALA A 175 -14.21 -8.10 46.61
N LEU A 176 -13.43 -7.15 46.05
CA LEU A 176 -12.47 -6.38 46.83
C LEU A 176 -13.17 -5.19 47.52
N PRO A 177 -12.96 -4.98 48.83
CA PRO A 177 -13.50 -3.83 49.53
C PRO A 177 -12.91 -2.54 48.95
N ILE A 178 -13.78 -1.54 48.72
CA ILE A 178 -13.37 -0.23 48.19
C ILE A 178 -12.42 0.42 49.20
N PRO A 179 -11.18 0.78 48.82
CA PRO A 179 -10.23 1.39 49.73
C PRO A 179 -10.66 2.82 50.09
N GLU A 180 -10.63 3.15 51.38
CA GLU A 180 -10.91 4.51 51.85
C GLU A 180 -9.76 5.45 51.52
N ILE A 181 -10.02 6.41 50.63
CA ILE A 181 -9.10 7.51 50.33
C ILE A 181 -9.14 8.49 51.50
N LYS A 182 -8.07 8.55 52.29
CA LYS A 182 -7.91 9.62 53.29
C LYS A 182 -7.44 10.88 52.57
N PRO A 183 -8.24 11.96 52.52
CA PRO A 183 -7.80 13.21 51.92
C PRO A 183 -6.64 13.79 52.74
N PRO A 184 -5.55 14.24 52.09
CA PRO A 184 -4.52 15.04 52.74
C PRO A 184 -5.14 16.29 53.37
N LYS A 185 -4.71 16.66 54.58
CA LYS A 185 -5.12 17.91 55.24
C LYS A 185 -4.51 19.09 54.47
N GLU A 186 -5.35 19.77 53.73
CA GLU A 186 -5.07 21.05 53.05
C GLU A 186 -5.11 22.20 54.07
N ASN A 187 -4.01 22.93 54.23
CA ASN A 187 -4.01 24.26 54.83
C ASN A 187 -4.30 25.26 53.72
N LEU A 188 -5.40 26.03 53.82
CA LEU A 188 -5.63 27.24 53.03
C LEU A 188 -5.57 28.46 53.96
N PRO A 189 -5.13 29.62 53.45
CA PRO A 189 -6.15 30.62 53.08
C PRO A 189 -6.11 31.05 51.60
N GLN A 190 -7.33 31.35 51.11
CA GLN A 190 -7.73 31.83 49.79
C GLN A 190 -7.32 33.28 49.49
N THR A 191 -7.19 33.60 48.19
CA THR A 191 -7.53 34.92 47.60
C THR A 191 -8.05 34.70 46.16
N GLU A 192 -9.37 34.79 45.97
CA GLU A 192 -10.13 35.80 45.16
C GLU A 192 -10.39 35.47 43.67
N GLN A 193 -11.64 35.03 43.45
CA GLN A 193 -12.66 35.50 42.49
C GLN A 193 -12.28 36.32 41.23
N THR A 194 -12.71 35.82 40.06
CA THR A 194 -13.68 36.41 39.09
C THR A 194 -13.25 36.31 37.62
N ALA A 195 -14.24 35.97 36.79
CA ALA A 195 -14.46 36.34 35.39
C ALA A 195 -14.11 35.38 34.22
N GLU A 196 -15.17 35.14 33.45
CA GLU A 196 -15.22 35.07 31.98
C GLU A 196 -15.01 33.71 31.27
N THR A 197 -16.13 33.16 30.77
CA THR A 197 -16.16 32.45 29.50
C THR A 197 -15.67 33.37 28.38
N PRO A 198 -14.74 32.89 27.54
CA PRO A 198 -15.18 32.58 26.19
C PRO A 198 -14.60 31.27 25.64
N ASN A 199 -15.45 30.57 24.91
CA ASN A 199 -15.16 29.70 23.78
C ASN A 199 -13.67 29.59 23.41
N ASN A 200 -13.02 28.48 23.76
CA ASN A 200 -11.68 28.16 23.26
C ASN A 200 -11.60 26.67 22.89
N ASN A 201 -11.51 26.47 21.58
CA ASN A 201 -10.91 25.33 20.92
C ASN A 201 -9.66 24.84 21.69
N PRO A 202 -9.51 23.56 22.06
CA PRO A 202 -8.26 23.09 22.63
C PRO A 202 -7.20 22.98 21.51
N PRO A 203 -6.05 23.67 21.61
CA PRO A 203 -4.86 23.26 20.88
C PRO A 203 -4.29 22.05 21.63
N ALA A 204 -4.65 20.83 21.23
CA ALA A 204 -4.03 19.63 21.78
C ALA A 204 -2.66 19.40 21.12
N THR A 205 -1.68 20.21 21.52
CA THR A 205 -0.27 19.84 21.46
C THR A 205 0.04 19.11 22.76
N THR A 206 -0.11 17.78 22.80
CA THR A 206 0.34 16.99 23.95
C THR A 206 1.78 16.57 23.72
N THR A 207 2.70 17.33 24.28
CA THR A 207 4.10 16.93 24.47
C THR A 207 4.13 15.55 25.15
N PRO A 208 4.97 14.61 24.70
CA PRO A 208 5.12 13.31 25.35
C PRO A 208 5.49 13.49 26.84
N PRO A 209 5.07 12.57 27.73
CA PRO A 209 5.43 12.65 29.15
C PRO A 209 6.96 12.60 29.26
N ALA A 210 7.57 13.71 29.69
CA ALA A 210 9.02 13.96 29.68
C ALA A 210 9.87 12.94 30.48
N ASP A 211 9.23 12.02 31.20
CA ASP A 211 9.87 11.02 32.06
C ASP A 211 9.65 9.56 31.60
N SER A 212 9.12 9.32 30.40
CA SER A 212 8.99 7.96 29.87
C SER A 212 10.31 7.49 29.25
N PRO A 213 10.81 6.28 29.57
CA PRO A 213 12.03 5.77 28.97
C PRO A 213 11.84 5.55 27.46
N GLU A 214 12.92 5.66 26.69
CA GLU A 214 12.90 5.38 25.25
C GLU A 214 13.02 3.87 24.99
N ILE A 215 12.34 3.38 23.96
CA ILE A 215 12.52 2.01 23.47
C ILE A 215 13.86 1.92 22.72
N THR A 216 14.85 1.29 23.34
CA THR A 216 16.20 1.11 22.77
C THR A 216 16.44 -0.29 22.19
N ASP A 217 15.57 -1.26 22.47
CA ASP A 217 15.66 -2.61 21.91
C ASP A 217 15.14 -2.61 20.47
N THR A 218 15.98 -3.05 19.52
CA THR A 218 15.65 -3.03 18.08
C THR A 218 14.40 -3.86 17.77
N ALA A 219 14.23 -5.01 18.42
CA ALA A 219 13.05 -5.87 18.19
C ALA A 219 11.76 -5.22 18.71
N ALA A 220 11.81 -4.58 19.88
CA ALA A 220 10.71 -3.79 20.43
C ALA A 220 10.40 -2.55 19.58
N LEU A 221 11.42 -1.89 19.02
CA LEU A 221 11.26 -0.73 18.13
C LEU A 221 10.61 -1.14 16.79
N GLU A 222 11.04 -2.24 16.18
CA GLU A 222 10.39 -2.80 14.99
C GLU A 222 8.94 -3.20 15.25
N ALA A 223 8.66 -3.78 16.43
CA ALA A 223 7.31 -4.13 16.85
C ALA A 223 6.44 -2.87 17.00
N ALA A 224 6.96 -1.81 17.61
CA ALA A 224 6.30 -0.52 17.75
C ALA A 224 5.99 0.10 16.38
N VAL A 225 6.96 0.14 15.46
CA VAL A 225 6.78 0.64 14.08
C VAL A 225 5.67 -0.12 13.36
N ARG A 226 5.72 -1.46 13.41
CA ARG A 226 4.74 -2.32 12.73
C ARG A 226 3.34 -2.13 13.29
N ALA A 227 3.20 -2.08 14.61
CA ALA A 227 1.92 -1.93 15.29
C ALA A 227 1.32 -0.53 15.04
N SER A 228 2.12 0.54 15.17
CA SER A 228 1.71 1.91 14.88
C SER A 228 1.28 2.08 13.43
N ARG A 229 2.04 1.54 12.47
CA ARG A 229 1.67 1.58 11.05
C ARG A 229 0.31 0.91 10.79
N ALA A 230 0.07 -0.25 11.39
CA ALA A 230 -1.21 -0.95 11.24
C ALA A 230 -2.38 -0.16 11.86
N ALA A 231 -2.18 0.45 13.03
CA ALA A 231 -3.18 1.28 13.69
C ALA A 231 -3.52 2.53 12.86
N ILE A 232 -2.49 3.24 12.37
CA ILE A 232 -2.64 4.46 11.55
C ILE A 232 -3.29 4.15 10.21
N ALA A 233 -2.87 3.07 9.53
CA ALA A 233 -3.50 2.64 8.27
C ALA A 233 -4.98 2.32 8.47
N THR A 234 -5.33 1.62 9.56
CA THR A 234 -6.74 1.30 9.87
C THR A 234 -7.55 2.57 10.17
N ALA A 235 -6.99 3.53 10.90
CA ALA A 235 -7.67 4.80 11.16
C ALA A 235 -7.82 5.65 9.90
N TRP A 236 -6.82 5.62 9.00
CA TRP A 236 -6.88 6.31 7.71
C TRP A 236 -7.96 5.71 6.80
N ASP A 237 -8.02 4.38 6.67
CA ASP A 237 -9.06 3.70 5.89
C ASP A 237 -10.48 4.03 6.35
N ASN A 238 -10.65 4.32 7.66
CA ASN A 238 -11.94 4.70 8.26
C ASN A 238 -12.19 6.22 8.25
N ASN A 239 -11.28 7.03 7.70
CA ASN A 239 -11.40 8.48 7.60
C ASN A 239 -11.44 8.94 6.13
N PRO A 240 -12.55 8.73 5.41
CA PRO A 240 -12.68 9.03 3.99
C PRO A 240 -12.64 10.53 3.64
N GLN A 241 -12.61 11.41 4.65
CA GLN A 241 -12.55 12.86 4.47
C GLN A 241 -11.11 13.39 4.44
N TYR A 242 -10.13 12.57 4.85
CA TYR A 242 -8.73 12.98 4.90
C TYR A 242 -7.98 12.48 3.66
N GLU A 243 -7.64 13.44 2.79
CA GLU A 243 -6.78 13.23 1.63
C GLU A 243 -5.66 14.28 1.68
N PRO A 244 -4.39 13.87 1.87
CA PRO A 244 -3.28 14.81 1.95
C PRO A 244 -3.10 15.50 0.60
N SER A 245 -3.10 16.83 0.60
CA SER A 245 -2.87 17.64 -0.61
C SER A 245 -1.38 17.85 -0.91
N ARG A 246 -0.52 17.61 0.08
CA ARG A 246 0.94 17.66 0.02
C ARG A 246 1.51 16.65 1.02
N THR A 247 2.81 16.43 0.98
CA THR A 247 3.48 15.59 1.98
C THR A 247 3.40 16.25 3.36
N GLU A 248 2.83 15.54 4.34
CA GLU A 248 2.71 15.98 5.73
C GLU A 248 3.50 15.05 6.64
N GLU A 249 4.38 15.62 7.48
CA GLU A 249 5.25 14.88 8.38
C GLU A 249 4.92 15.15 9.86
N TYR A 250 4.78 14.06 10.61
CA TYR A 250 4.42 14.08 12.02
C TYR A 250 5.42 13.25 12.83
N ARG A 251 5.80 13.77 14.00
CA ARG A 251 6.50 12.99 15.03
C ARG A 251 5.45 12.41 15.97
N VAL A 252 5.45 11.09 16.12
CA VAL A 252 4.45 10.33 16.88
C VAL A 252 5.15 9.52 17.96
N SER A 253 4.73 9.69 19.21
CA SER A 253 5.21 8.86 20.32
C SER A 253 4.23 7.70 20.52
N ALA A 254 4.74 6.48 20.48
CA ALA A 254 3.94 5.26 20.57
C ALA A 254 4.55 4.24 21.53
N THR A 255 3.72 3.42 22.16
CA THR A 255 4.18 2.29 22.98
C THR A 255 4.68 1.13 22.11
N ALA A 256 5.33 0.12 22.70
CA ALA A 256 5.71 -1.13 22.02
C ALA A 256 4.52 -1.86 21.35
N THR A 257 3.29 -1.61 21.80
CA THR A 257 2.07 -2.20 21.25
C THR A 257 1.42 -1.35 20.15
N GLY A 258 2.04 -0.23 19.77
CA GLY A 258 1.55 0.69 18.74
C GLY A 258 0.44 1.62 19.20
N GLN A 259 0.23 1.77 20.51
CA GLN A 259 -0.69 2.78 21.04
C GLN A 259 -0.06 4.16 20.92
N ILE A 260 -0.75 5.08 20.24
CA ILE A 260 -0.30 6.47 20.08
C ILE A 260 -0.64 7.26 21.34
N VAL A 261 0.39 7.75 22.04
CA VAL A 261 0.23 8.49 23.31
C VAL A 261 0.39 10.00 23.12
N GLY A 262 0.99 10.41 22.00
CA GLY A 262 1.18 11.81 21.64
C GLY A 262 1.64 11.94 20.19
N TYR A 263 1.43 13.10 19.61
CA TYR A 263 1.99 13.45 18.31
C TYR A 263 2.23 14.96 18.24
N ARG A 264 3.15 15.39 17.37
CA ARG A 264 3.36 16.79 17.00
C ARG A 264 3.61 16.89 15.50
N THR A 265 3.19 18.01 14.91
CA THR A 265 3.56 18.36 13.54
C THR A 265 4.89 19.10 13.55
N GLU A 266 5.76 18.80 12.59
CA GLU A 266 6.89 19.68 12.26
C GLU A 266 6.52 20.66 11.12
N ASP A 267 5.49 20.33 10.32
CA ASP A 267 4.95 21.23 9.30
C ASP A 267 3.88 22.14 9.92
N SER A 268 4.19 23.43 10.04
CA SER A 268 3.29 24.48 10.55
C SER A 268 2.00 24.65 9.75
N GLN A 269 1.93 24.14 8.51
CA GLN A 269 0.74 24.23 7.67
C GLN A 269 -0.13 22.97 7.71
N ALA A 270 0.28 21.91 8.40
CA ALA A 270 -0.44 20.64 8.39
C ALA A 270 -1.66 20.68 9.33
N ASN A 271 -2.83 20.25 8.83
CA ASN A 271 -4.06 20.29 9.62
C ASN A 271 -4.24 19.01 10.43
N ILE A 272 -3.60 18.99 11.60
CA ILE A 272 -3.65 17.89 12.57
C ILE A 272 -5.07 17.36 12.82
N GLN A 273 -6.08 18.23 12.90
CA GLN A 273 -7.44 17.81 13.29
C GLN A 273 -8.12 16.95 12.23
N GLN A 274 -7.69 17.03 10.98
CA GLN A 274 -8.23 16.20 9.90
C GLN A 274 -7.50 14.87 9.77
N THR A 275 -6.32 14.74 10.39
CA THR A 275 -5.52 13.52 10.31
C THR A 275 -6.17 12.37 11.08
N PRO A 276 -5.93 11.11 10.65
CA PRO A 276 -6.34 9.94 11.43
C PRO A 276 -5.62 9.82 12.78
N LEU A 277 -4.49 10.52 12.98
CA LEU A 277 -3.72 10.49 14.23
C LEU A 277 -4.54 11.00 15.44
N ALA A 278 -5.39 12.01 15.22
CA ALA A 278 -6.26 12.55 16.26
C ALA A 278 -7.20 11.49 16.84
N SER A 279 -7.70 10.58 16.00
CA SER A 279 -8.59 9.49 16.41
C SER A 279 -7.90 8.38 17.20
N LEU A 280 -6.57 8.28 17.08
CA LEU A 280 -5.75 7.24 17.70
C LEU A 280 -5.12 7.66 19.02
N LEU A 281 -5.18 8.96 19.36
CA LEU A 281 -4.59 9.50 20.56
C LEU A 281 -5.22 8.89 21.81
N LYS A 282 -4.41 8.17 22.58
CA LYS A 282 -4.76 7.59 23.87
C LYS A 282 -3.67 7.93 24.88
N PRO A 283 -3.79 9.07 25.58
CA PRO A 283 -2.81 9.49 26.58
C PRO A 283 -2.61 8.42 27.65
N LEU A 284 -1.38 8.32 28.16
CA LEU A 284 -1.07 7.46 29.29
C LEU A 284 -1.76 7.98 30.56
N PRO A 285 -2.20 7.07 31.47
CA PRO A 285 -2.68 7.46 32.79
C PRO A 285 -1.61 8.28 33.55
N ALA A 286 -2.04 9.22 34.40
CA ALA A 286 -1.12 10.03 35.19
C ALA A 286 -0.21 9.13 36.07
N GLY A 287 1.09 9.27 35.90
CA GLY A 287 2.11 8.49 36.62
C GLY A 287 2.55 7.19 35.92
N ASP A 288 1.94 6.82 34.80
CA ASP A 288 2.39 5.69 33.98
C ASP A 288 3.59 6.11 33.09
N ARG A 289 4.69 5.35 33.16
CA ARG A 289 5.98 5.67 32.52
C ARG A 289 6.48 4.48 31.69
N GLN A 290 5.66 4.03 30.76
CA GLN A 290 6.01 2.93 29.86
C GLN A 290 7.04 3.38 28.81
N PRO A 291 7.88 2.46 28.30
CA PRO A 291 8.78 2.76 27.20
C PRO A 291 8.05 3.25 25.95
N LEU A 292 8.51 4.36 25.39
CA LEU A 292 7.96 4.97 24.18
C LEU A 292 8.97 4.93 23.04
N ALA A 293 8.48 4.67 21.83
CA ALA A 293 9.20 4.84 20.59
C ALA A 293 8.77 6.15 19.94
N ASP A 294 9.75 6.93 19.51
CA ASP A 294 9.51 8.09 18.67
C ASP A 294 9.56 7.68 17.20
N LEU A 295 8.44 7.93 16.51
CA LEU A 295 8.21 7.49 15.15
C LEU A 295 8.02 8.71 14.25
N ARG A 296 8.61 8.63 13.06
CA ARG A 296 8.34 9.53 11.94
C ARG A 296 7.18 8.95 11.13
N VAL A 297 6.11 9.73 10.99
CA VAL A 297 4.92 9.36 10.21
C VAL A 297 4.76 10.36 9.08
N VAL A 298 4.72 9.86 7.84
CA VAL A 298 4.60 10.69 6.64
C VAL A 298 3.35 10.28 5.86
N PHE A 299 2.50 11.26 5.57
CA PHE A 299 1.35 11.13 4.67
C PHE A 299 1.71 11.81 3.35
N GLU A 300 1.80 11.04 2.27
CA GLU A 300 2.14 11.58 0.94
C GLU A 300 0.91 11.61 0.03
N PRO A 301 0.76 12.64 -0.83
CA PRO A 301 -0.29 12.71 -1.82
C PRO A 301 0.01 11.73 -2.96
N SER A 302 -1.01 11.03 -3.45
CA SER A 302 -0.88 10.15 -4.61
C SER A 302 -2.18 10.15 -5.41
N PRO A 303 -2.13 10.11 -6.76
CA PRO A 303 -3.32 10.10 -7.61
C PRO A 303 -4.26 8.91 -7.38
N ASN A 304 -3.87 7.94 -6.55
CA ASN A 304 -4.65 6.74 -6.20
C ASN A 304 -4.96 6.62 -4.69
N GLY A 305 -4.94 7.71 -3.91
CA GLY A 305 -5.39 7.71 -2.50
C GLY A 305 -4.32 7.88 -1.42
N GLY A 306 -3.19 8.50 -1.74
CA GLY A 306 -2.08 8.77 -0.79
C GLY A 306 -1.26 7.56 -0.34
N SER A 307 -0.07 7.79 0.23
CA SER A 307 0.78 6.77 0.86
C SER A 307 1.07 7.08 2.33
N LEU A 308 1.15 6.03 3.15
CA LEU A 308 1.53 6.08 4.58
C LEU A 308 2.92 5.49 4.77
N GLU A 309 3.85 6.28 5.29
CA GLU A 309 5.14 5.79 5.77
C GLU A 309 5.25 5.97 7.28
N VAL A 310 5.80 4.96 7.96
CA VAL A 310 6.09 4.99 9.39
C VAL A 310 7.47 4.39 9.62
N SER A 311 8.39 5.14 10.21
CA SER A 311 9.75 4.70 10.54
C SER A 311 10.14 5.17 11.95
N PRO A 312 11.20 4.62 12.56
CA PRO A 312 11.82 5.26 13.72
C PRO A 312 12.25 6.70 13.37
N TRP A 313 12.19 7.60 14.34
CA TRP A 313 12.60 8.99 14.15
C TRP A 313 14.10 9.12 13.88
N ASP A 314 14.93 8.42 14.67
CA ASP A 314 16.39 8.47 14.59
C ASP A 314 17.02 7.36 13.73
N GLY A 315 16.20 6.56 13.04
CA GLY A 315 16.65 5.38 12.29
C GLY A 315 16.70 4.10 13.13
N TYR A 316 17.21 3.01 12.53
CA TYR A 316 17.39 1.70 13.18
C TYR A 316 18.81 1.53 13.72
#